data_AF-A0A914EAP3-F1
#
_entry.id   AF-A0A914EAP3-F1
#
_cell.length_a   1.000
_cell.length_b   1.000
_cell.length_c   1.000
_cell.angle_alpha   90.00
_cell.angle_beta   90.00
_cell.angle_gamma   90.00
#
_symmetry.space_group_name_H-M   'P 1'
#
loop_
_entity.id
_entity.type
_entity.pdbx_description
1 polymer ?
#
loop_
_entity_poly.entity_id
_entity_poly.type
_entity_poly.pdbx_seq_one_letter_code
_entity_poly.pdbx_strand_id
1 'polypeptide(L)'
;MCCKESRGSPYDLMCPETQQFHQILAQPQTFDNITIFNEDSSAFARNKYDDISLKRILNILWNDSGSVSAHSKIRLFSDEWAWVYENMSLGYEIRVDRLLNVTHAILSSNTSANAAIFNAVDGDPSFWKFLMRLFMDRNEYDLYMKYINMLLTPIYKAIGWIGNETDWNTSVLRSTLFPYAVLFNIDNSTSQAVNLFNQLVSNCTGWTSNYVDCNPVKTIFIWYDWSMVL
;
A
#
# COMPACT_ATOMS: atom_id res chain seq x y z
N MET A 1 -24.17 -14.47 -20.27
CA MET A 1 -24.37 -15.16 -21.56
C MET A 1 -23.04 -15.81 -21.92
N CYS A 2 -23.03 -17.14 -22.11
CA CYS A 2 -21.83 -17.97 -22.20
C CYS A 2 -21.02 -17.70 -23.48
N CYS A 3 -19.70 -17.55 -23.38
CA CYS A 3 -18.81 -17.79 -24.52
C CYS A 3 -18.45 -19.28 -24.54
N LYS A 4 -18.77 -19.92 -25.67
CA LYS A 4 -18.48 -21.33 -25.93
C LYS A 4 -17.00 -21.47 -26.29
N GLU A 5 -16.33 -22.45 -25.71
CA GLU A 5 -14.95 -22.82 -26.06
C GLU A 5 -14.88 -23.27 -27.54
N SER A 6 -14.00 -22.65 -28.32
CA SER A 6 -13.42 -23.26 -29.51
C SER A 6 -11.94 -23.55 -29.26
N ARG A 7 -11.60 -24.83 -29.25
CA ARG A 7 -10.22 -25.33 -29.22
C ARG A 7 -9.53 -24.99 -30.55
N GLY A 8 -8.54 -24.10 -30.52
CA GLY A 8 -7.55 -23.94 -31.60
C GLY A 8 -7.04 -22.51 -31.78
N SER A 9 -5.73 -22.32 -31.55
CA SER A 9 -4.91 -21.12 -31.80
C SER A 9 -5.15 -19.89 -30.90
N PRO A 10 -4.12 -19.32 -30.25
CA PRO A 10 -4.27 -18.23 -29.27
C PRO A 10 -4.42 -16.82 -29.85
N TYR A 11 -4.66 -16.66 -31.17
CA TYR A 11 -4.74 -15.33 -31.82
C TYR A 11 -6.07 -15.00 -32.49
N ASP A 12 -7.05 -15.90 -32.51
CA ASP A 12 -8.35 -15.62 -33.12
C ASP A 12 -9.44 -15.59 -32.05
N LEU A 13 -9.82 -14.38 -31.62
CA LEU A 13 -11.16 -14.00 -31.14
C LEU A 13 -11.20 -12.47 -30.94
N MET A 14 -11.24 -11.72 -32.04
CA MET A 14 -11.86 -10.39 -32.03
C MET A 14 -13.38 -10.60 -31.91
N CYS A 15 -13.98 -10.18 -30.79
CA CYS A 15 -15.43 -10.01 -30.69
C CYS A 15 -15.82 -8.68 -31.35
N PRO A 16 -16.57 -8.66 -32.47
CA PRO A 16 -16.98 -7.42 -33.10
C PRO A 16 -18.40 -7.05 -32.62
N GLU A 17 -18.56 -6.64 -31.36
CA GLU A 17 -19.86 -6.12 -30.89
C GLU A 17 -19.80 -5.28 -29.58
N THR A 18 -18.69 -4.58 -29.31
CA THR A 18 -18.56 -3.65 -28.16
C THR A 18 -18.37 -2.18 -28.55
N GLN A 19 -18.76 -1.80 -29.78
CA GLN A 19 -18.63 -0.41 -30.28
C GLN A 19 -19.54 0.64 -29.60
N GLN A 20 -20.18 0.32 -28.48
CA GLN A 20 -20.92 1.27 -27.66
C GLN A 20 -20.70 1.12 -26.14
N PHE A 21 -19.56 0.60 -25.70
CA PHE A 21 -19.06 1.05 -24.40
C PHE A 21 -18.62 2.50 -24.59
N HIS A 22 -19.33 3.44 -23.96
CA HIS A 22 -18.85 4.80 -23.81
C HIS A 22 -17.37 4.72 -23.39
N GLN A 23 -16.47 5.26 -24.22
CA GLN A 23 -15.10 5.50 -23.82
C GLN A 23 -15.18 6.42 -22.60
N ILE A 24 -15.12 5.85 -21.40
CA ILE A 24 -14.73 6.63 -20.24
C ILE A 24 -13.26 6.95 -20.51
N LEU A 25 -13.04 8.08 -21.16
CA LEU A 25 -11.71 8.56 -21.48
C LEU A 25 -11.01 8.76 -20.14
N ALA A 26 -10.01 7.92 -19.89
CA ALA A 26 -9.07 8.03 -18.78
C ALA A 26 -8.60 9.49 -18.71
N GLN A 27 -9.02 10.22 -17.67
CA GLN A 27 -8.66 11.63 -17.56
C GLN A 27 -7.15 11.74 -17.29
N PRO A 28 -6.40 12.58 -18.02
CA PRO A 28 -4.98 12.78 -17.75
C PRO A 28 -4.76 13.88 -16.71
N GLN A 29 -3.90 13.62 -15.73
CA GLN A 29 -3.32 14.66 -14.90
C GLN A 29 -2.03 15.16 -15.56
N THR A 30 -1.97 16.44 -15.93
CA THR A 30 -0.82 16.98 -16.69
C THR A 30 -0.01 17.98 -15.86
N PHE A 31 1.31 17.81 -15.91
CA PHE A 31 2.34 18.68 -15.39
C PHE A 31 3.20 19.16 -16.56
N ASP A 32 4.08 20.15 -16.36
CA ASP A 32 4.95 20.68 -17.41
C ASP A 32 5.69 19.55 -18.17
N ASN A 33 5.17 19.20 -19.36
CA ASN A 33 5.64 18.14 -20.25
C ASN A 33 5.53 16.68 -19.74
N ILE A 34 4.68 16.40 -18.74
CA ILE A 34 4.47 15.05 -18.19
C ILE A 34 2.98 14.82 -17.97
N THR A 35 2.47 13.67 -18.43
CA THR A 35 1.07 13.28 -18.23
C THR A 35 1.00 11.99 -17.43
N ILE A 36 0.28 12.03 -16.31
CA ILE A 36 -0.15 10.85 -15.57
C ILE A 36 -1.53 10.46 -16.12
N PHE A 37 -1.59 9.37 -16.86
CA PHE A 37 -2.83 8.86 -17.45
C PHE A 37 -3.71 8.18 -16.41
N ASN A 38 -5.02 8.12 -16.74
CA ASN A 38 -6.06 7.48 -15.94
C ASN A 38 -6.22 8.06 -14.53
N GLU A 39 -6.06 9.38 -14.38
CA GLU A 39 -6.26 10.13 -13.15
C GLU A 39 -7.46 9.61 -12.36
N ASP A 40 -7.23 9.47 -11.06
CA ASP A 40 -8.16 8.92 -10.07
C ASP A 40 -8.76 7.56 -10.42
N SER A 41 -8.12 6.81 -11.32
CA SER A 41 -8.58 5.50 -11.79
C SER A 41 -9.98 5.58 -12.43
N SER A 42 -10.21 6.66 -13.17
CA SER A 42 -11.47 6.94 -13.88
C SER A 42 -11.85 5.87 -14.91
N ALA A 43 -10.89 5.10 -15.41
CA ALA A 43 -11.09 3.96 -16.29
C ALA A 43 -10.55 2.65 -15.69
N PHE A 44 -11.17 1.52 -16.06
CA PHE A 44 -10.70 0.18 -15.71
C PHE A 44 -9.53 -0.25 -16.64
N ALA A 45 -8.43 0.46 -16.55
CA ALA A 45 -7.23 0.25 -17.35
C ALA A 45 -5.96 0.49 -16.53
N ARG A 46 -4.90 -0.28 -16.83
CA ARG A 46 -3.57 -0.11 -16.24
C ARG A 46 -2.67 0.69 -17.18
N ASN A 47 -1.76 1.47 -16.62
CA ASN A 47 -0.75 2.17 -17.38
C ASN A 47 0.62 1.52 -17.21
N LYS A 48 1.43 1.56 -18.27
CA LYS A 48 2.83 1.17 -18.22
C LYS A 48 3.67 2.32 -18.77
N TYR A 49 4.32 3.03 -17.87
CA TYR A 49 5.22 4.13 -18.24
C TYR A 49 6.59 3.57 -18.63
N ASP A 50 7.22 4.12 -19.66
CA ASP A 50 8.63 3.88 -19.91
C ASP A 50 9.51 4.46 -18.77
N ASP A 51 10.79 4.10 -18.73
CA ASP A 51 11.69 4.50 -17.64
C ASP A 51 11.90 6.02 -17.55
N ILE A 52 11.87 6.73 -18.69
CA ILE A 52 12.04 8.19 -18.72
C ILE A 52 10.79 8.86 -18.15
N SER A 53 9.61 8.43 -18.60
CA SER A 53 8.32 8.93 -18.10
C SER A 53 8.13 8.63 -16.62
N LEU A 54 8.43 7.40 -16.17
CA LEU A 54 8.32 7.06 -14.75
C LEU A 54 9.28 7.90 -13.90
N LYS A 55 10.55 8.05 -14.31
CA LYS A 55 11.52 8.87 -13.57
C LYS A 55 11.06 10.33 -13.42
N ARG A 56 10.42 10.87 -14.45
CA ARG A 56 9.82 12.22 -14.41
C ARG A 56 8.66 12.31 -13.42
N ILE A 57 7.77 11.30 -13.39
CA ILE A 57 6.68 11.21 -12.42
C ILE A 57 7.22 11.10 -10.99
N LEU A 58 8.23 10.27 -10.75
CA LEU A 58 8.89 10.15 -9.44
C LEU A 58 9.48 11.48 -8.98
N ASN A 59 10.06 12.26 -9.90
CA ASN A 59 10.57 13.59 -9.58
C ASN A 59 9.47 14.58 -9.18
N ILE A 60 8.27 14.49 -9.77
CA ILE A 60 7.11 15.28 -9.30
C ILE A 60 6.72 14.84 -7.90
N LEU A 61 6.60 13.53 -7.66
CA LEU A 61 6.24 13.00 -6.34
C LEU A 61 7.23 13.43 -5.24
N TRP A 62 8.52 13.55 -5.54
CA TRP A 62 9.51 13.98 -4.53
C TRP A 62 9.53 15.48 -4.28
N ASN A 63 9.26 16.31 -5.29
CA ASN A 63 9.40 17.77 -5.16
C ASN A 63 8.07 18.49 -4.89
N ASP A 64 6.96 17.97 -5.41
CA ASP A 64 5.63 18.55 -5.29
C ASP A 64 4.58 17.44 -5.16
N SER A 65 4.73 16.66 -4.11
CA SER A 65 3.88 15.50 -3.84
C SER A 65 2.40 15.81 -3.68
N GLY A 66 2.08 17.01 -3.19
CA GLY A 66 0.73 17.48 -2.92
C GLY A 66 -0.04 17.75 -4.21
N SER A 67 0.67 18.01 -5.31
CA SER A 67 0.08 18.15 -6.63
C SER A 67 -0.46 16.83 -7.17
N VAL A 68 0.05 15.67 -6.74
CA VAL A 68 -0.44 14.35 -7.19
C VAL A 68 -1.48 13.81 -6.22
N SER A 69 -2.66 13.46 -6.74
CA SER A 69 -3.76 12.92 -5.93
C SER A 69 -3.38 11.59 -5.25
N ALA A 70 -4.01 11.29 -4.11
CA ALA A 70 -3.83 10.01 -3.42
C ALA A 70 -4.22 8.82 -4.32
N HIS A 71 -5.28 8.94 -5.13
CA HIS A 71 -5.70 7.89 -6.05
C HIS A 71 -4.68 7.66 -7.17
N SER A 72 -4.08 8.72 -7.71
CA SER A 72 -3.00 8.60 -8.70
C SER A 72 -1.76 7.93 -8.09
N LYS A 73 -1.41 8.23 -6.83
CA LYS A 73 -0.34 7.51 -6.10
C LYS A 73 -0.65 6.02 -5.94
N ILE A 74 -1.86 5.69 -5.52
CA ILE A 74 -2.34 4.31 -5.37
C ILE A 74 -2.29 3.56 -6.71
N ARG A 75 -2.73 4.20 -7.80
CA ARG A 75 -2.69 3.62 -9.15
C ARG A 75 -1.27 3.34 -9.60
N LEU A 76 -0.36 4.31 -9.45
CA LEU A 76 1.06 4.13 -9.80
C LEU A 76 1.66 2.90 -9.12
N PHE A 77 1.39 2.72 -7.82
CA PHE A 77 1.81 1.51 -7.11
C PHE A 77 1.12 0.25 -7.64
N SER A 78 -0.21 0.27 -7.77
CA SER A 78 -0.99 -0.89 -8.21
C SER A 78 -0.60 -1.38 -9.60
N ASP A 79 -0.30 -0.47 -10.52
CA ASP A 79 0.13 -0.80 -11.89
C ASP A 79 1.50 -1.47 -11.88
N GLU A 80 2.49 -0.91 -11.18
CA GLU A 80 3.82 -1.55 -11.05
C GLU A 80 3.74 -2.89 -10.31
N TRP A 81 2.89 -2.98 -9.29
CA TRP A 81 2.69 -4.22 -8.54
C TRP A 81 2.07 -5.33 -9.38
N ALA A 82 1.08 -4.98 -10.23
CA ALA A 82 0.46 -5.93 -11.14
C ALA A 82 1.46 -6.55 -12.11
N TRP A 83 2.41 -5.76 -12.64
CA TRP A 83 3.46 -6.28 -13.52
C TRP A 83 4.42 -7.24 -12.80
N VAL A 84 4.80 -6.91 -11.56
CA VAL A 84 5.62 -7.79 -10.72
C VAL A 84 4.90 -9.11 -10.46
N TYR A 85 3.62 -9.05 -10.07
CA TYR A 85 2.82 -10.22 -9.78
C TYR A 85 2.56 -11.09 -11.02
N GLU A 86 2.28 -10.48 -12.17
CA GLU A 86 2.12 -11.20 -13.44
C GLU A 86 3.40 -11.96 -13.79
N ASN A 87 4.57 -11.30 -13.77
CA ASN A 87 5.85 -11.95 -14.03
C ASN A 87 6.12 -13.11 -13.06
N MET A 88 5.81 -12.93 -11.77
CA MET A 88 5.90 -14.01 -10.77
C MET A 88 5.04 -15.21 -11.16
N SER A 89 3.78 -14.99 -11.53
CA SER A 89 2.83 -16.05 -11.89
C SER A 89 3.22 -16.79 -13.17
N LEU A 90 3.91 -16.11 -14.09
CA LEU A 90 4.40 -16.68 -15.34
C LEU A 90 5.79 -17.31 -15.21
N GLY A 91 6.44 -17.21 -14.03
CA GLY A 91 7.78 -17.71 -13.79
C GLY A 91 8.88 -16.93 -14.52
N TYR A 92 8.60 -15.67 -14.89
CA TYR A 92 9.59 -14.77 -15.48
C TYR A 92 10.48 -14.12 -14.43
N GLU A 93 11.58 -13.51 -14.89
CA GLU A 93 12.46 -12.72 -14.03
C GLU A 93 11.68 -11.58 -13.37
N ILE A 94 11.81 -11.48 -12.04
CA ILE A 94 11.10 -10.49 -11.24
C ILE A 94 12.00 -9.27 -11.06
N ARG A 95 11.58 -8.15 -11.63
CA ARG A 95 12.24 -6.85 -11.50
C ARG A 95 11.44 -5.98 -10.54
N VAL A 96 11.99 -5.71 -9.36
CA VAL A 96 11.31 -4.94 -8.29
C VAL A 96 11.79 -3.50 -8.17
N ASP A 97 12.80 -3.09 -8.93
CA ASP A 97 13.42 -1.75 -8.81
C ASP A 97 12.41 -0.62 -9.01
N ARG A 98 11.55 -0.72 -10.03
CA ARG A 98 10.51 0.26 -10.31
C ARG A 98 9.47 0.32 -9.19
N LEU A 99 9.02 -0.84 -8.73
CA LEU A 99 8.07 -0.96 -7.61
C LEU A 99 8.62 -0.35 -6.32
N LEU A 100 9.88 -0.62 -5.99
CA LEU A 100 10.55 -0.06 -4.81
C LEU A 100 10.66 1.47 -4.91
N ASN A 101 10.99 2.00 -6.09
CA ASN A 101 11.09 3.45 -6.31
C ASN A 101 9.72 4.14 -6.21
N VAL A 102 8.68 3.54 -6.80
CA VAL A 102 7.30 4.06 -6.69
C VAL A 102 6.83 4.02 -5.24
N THR A 103 7.02 2.89 -4.55
CA THR A 103 6.61 2.73 -3.14
C THR A 103 7.31 3.78 -2.27
N HIS A 104 8.61 3.95 -2.46
CA HIS A 104 9.38 4.98 -1.76
C HIS A 104 8.83 6.38 -2.04
N ALA A 105 8.61 6.72 -3.32
CA ALA A 105 8.05 8.02 -3.66
C ALA A 105 6.66 8.22 -3.04
N ILE A 106 5.71 7.29 -3.14
CA ILE A 106 4.35 7.53 -2.65
C ILE A 106 4.23 7.55 -1.11
N LEU A 107 5.08 6.82 -0.39
CA LEU A 107 5.07 6.76 1.08
C LEU A 107 5.92 7.86 1.72
N SER A 108 7.06 8.21 1.13
CA SER A 108 7.94 9.27 1.66
C SER A 108 7.56 10.66 1.18
N SER A 109 6.71 10.77 0.14
CA SER A 109 6.37 12.07 -0.44
C SER A 109 5.42 12.92 0.40
N ASN A 110 4.77 12.42 1.45
CA ASN A 110 3.72 13.20 2.12
C ASN A 110 3.94 13.47 3.60
N THR A 111 3.97 14.76 3.89
CA THR A 111 3.59 15.47 5.13
C THR A 111 2.18 15.15 5.65
N SER A 112 1.48 14.14 5.10
CA SER A 112 0.16 13.69 5.54
C SER A 112 0.05 12.18 5.42
N ALA A 113 0.14 11.51 6.57
CA ALA A 113 -0.10 10.09 6.73
C ALA A 113 -1.48 9.74 6.14
N ASN A 114 -1.54 8.89 5.10
CA ASN A 114 -2.78 8.59 4.37
C ASN A 114 -3.05 7.08 4.39
N ALA A 115 -4.17 6.68 4.99
CA ALA A 115 -4.58 5.29 5.14
C ALA A 115 -4.81 4.59 3.80
N ALA A 116 -5.41 5.28 2.82
CA ALA A 116 -5.71 4.69 1.51
C ALA A 116 -4.43 4.34 0.75
N ILE A 117 -3.42 5.22 0.80
CA ILE A 117 -2.11 4.96 0.19
C ILE A 117 -1.44 3.77 0.88
N PHE A 118 -1.41 3.75 2.21
CA PHE A 118 -0.81 2.63 2.95
C PHE A 118 -1.51 1.30 2.68
N ASN A 119 -2.84 1.27 2.71
CA ASN A 119 -3.64 0.09 2.46
C ASN A 119 -3.50 -0.44 1.03
N ALA A 120 -3.23 0.42 0.05
CA ALA A 120 -2.91 -0.04 -1.30
C ALA A 120 -1.60 -0.84 -1.32
N VAL A 121 -0.59 -0.40 -0.57
CA VAL A 121 0.69 -1.12 -0.42
C VAL A 121 0.52 -2.41 0.39
N ASP A 122 -0.31 -2.38 1.42
CA ASP A 122 -0.62 -3.55 2.26
C ASP A 122 -1.70 -4.49 1.70
N GLY A 123 -2.24 -4.21 0.50
CA GLY A 123 -3.35 -4.97 -0.08
C GLY A 123 -3.07 -6.46 -0.32
N ASP A 124 -3.97 -7.17 -0.99
CA ASP A 124 -3.74 -8.57 -1.39
C ASP A 124 -3.40 -8.65 -2.89
N PRO A 125 -2.20 -9.13 -3.28
CA PRO A 125 -1.10 -9.61 -2.44
C PRO A 125 -0.29 -8.47 -1.79
N SER A 126 0.16 -8.70 -0.55
CA SER A 126 0.80 -7.66 0.28
C SER A 126 2.26 -7.46 -0.08
N PHE A 127 2.63 -6.21 -0.39
CA PHE A 127 4.01 -5.82 -0.67
C PHE A 127 4.95 -6.08 0.50
N TRP A 128 4.50 -5.80 1.73
CA TRP A 128 5.31 -6.01 2.94
C TRP A 128 5.66 -7.49 3.11
N LYS A 129 4.66 -8.36 2.95
CA LYS A 129 4.84 -9.81 3.03
C LYS A 129 5.69 -10.34 1.87
N PHE A 130 5.54 -9.77 0.68
CA PHE A 130 6.37 -10.10 -0.47
C PHE A 130 7.84 -9.80 -0.21
N LEU A 131 8.18 -8.57 0.21
CA LEU A 131 9.56 -8.22 0.52
C LEU A 131 10.13 -9.05 1.67
N MET A 132 9.35 -9.29 2.72
CA MET A 132 9.77 -10.14 3.83
C MET A 132 10.12 -11.54 3.32
N ARG A 133 9.26 -12.18 2.51
CA ARG A 133 9.55 -13.50 1.92
C ARG A 133 10.77 -13.51 1.01
N LEU A 134 11.06 -12.40 0.33
CA LEU A 134 12.25 -12.30 -0.53
C LEU A 134 13.54 -12.23 0.27
N PHE A 135 13.55 -11.50 1.40
CA PHE A 135 14.79 -11.08 2.08
C PHE A 135 15.00 -11.67 3.48
N MET A 136 14.00 -12.30 4.12
CA MET A 136 14.07 -12.77 5.51
C MET A 136 15.27 -13.70 5.79
N ASP A 137 15.54 -14.63 4.87
CA ASP A 137 16.64 -15.61 5.02
C ASP A 137 17.86 -15.26 4.16
N ARG A 138 17.98 -14.00 3.72
CA ARG A 138 19.04 -13.53 2.82
C ARG A 138 20.07 -12.68 3.56
N ASN A 139 21.28 -12.61 3.00
CA ASN A 139 22.34 -11.74 3.52
C ASN A 139 21.98 -10.25 3.45
N GLU A 140 21.05 -9.90 2.57
CA GLU A 140 20.55 -8.55 2.37
C GLU A 140 19.44 -8.15 3.36
N TYR A 141 19.08 -9.00 4.32
CA TYR A 141 18.03 -8.73 5.30
C TYR A 141 18.23 -7.38 6.01
N ASP A 142 19.46 -7.05 6.41
CA ASP A 142 19.77 -5.76 7.05
C ASP A 142 19.50 -4.55 6.14
N LEU A 143 19.74 -4.69 4.83
CA LEU A 143 19.43 -3.64 3.85
C LEU A 143 17.93 -3.49 3.66
N TYR A 144 17.21 -4.63 3.61
CA TYR A 144 15.75 -4.65 3.61
C TYR A 144 15.20 -3.94 4.86
N MET A 145 15.70 -4.26 6.05
CA MET A 145 15.25 -3.62 7.29
C MET A 145 15.55 -2.12 7.33
N LYS A 146 16.69 -1.67 6.79
CA LYS A 146 16.99 -0.24 6.62
C LYS A 146 15.98 0.45 5.69
N TYR A 147 15.63 -0.18 4.57
CA TYR A 147 14.64 0.34 3.65
C TYR A 147 13.26 0.45 4.30
N ILE A 148 12.80 -0.59 5.01
CA ILE A 148 11.53 -0.56 5.74
C ILE A 148 11.54 0.54 6.82
N ASN A 149 12.62 0.67 7.59
CA ASN A 149 12.76 1.75 8.57
C ASN A 149 12.67 3.14 7.94
N MET A 150 13.32 3.35 6.80
CA MET A 150 13.26 4.61 6.06
C MET A 150 11.83 4.96 5.62
N LEU A 151 11.05 3.97 5.18
CA LEU A 151 9.66 4.19 4.74
C LEU A 151 8.70 4.43 5.90
N LEU A 152 8.76 3.60 6.94
CA LEU A 152 7.70 3.53 7.95
C LEU A 152 7.93 4.48 9.14
N THR A 153 9.18 4.78 9.49
CA THR A 153 9.48 5.63 10.66
C THR A 153 8.81 7.00 10.61
N PRO A 154 8.84 7.75 9.47
CA PRO A 154 8.20 9.06 9.41
C PRO A 154 6.69 8.99 9.64
N ILE A 155 6.03 7.99 9.04
CA ILE A 155 4.57 7.79 9.15
C ILE A 155 4.20 7.38 10.57
N TYR A 156 4.94 6.43 11.15
CA TYR A 156 4.76 5.95 12.52
C TYR A 156 4.85 7.09 13.54
N LYS A 157 5.88 7.93 13.44
CA LYS A 157 6.07 9.08 14.33
C LYS A 157 4.98 10.12 14.17
N ALA A 158 4.50 10.35 12.95
CA ALA A 158 3.49 11.35 12.67
C ALA A 158 2.12 11.01 13.28
N ILE A 159 1.71 9.74 13.28
CA ILE A 159 0.34 9.35 13.71
C ILE A 159 0.21 9.04 15.21
N GLY A 160 1.29 8.60 15.86
CA GLY A 160 1.34 8.27 17.28
C GLY A 160 0.41 7.12 17.70
N TRP A 161 0.59 6.60 18.92
CA TRP A 161 -0.25 5.51 19.48
C TRP A 161 -1.58 5.97 20.03
N ILE A 162 -1.60 7.16 20.61
CA ILE A 162 -2.77 7.75 21.24
C ILE A 162 -3.08 9.02 20.45
N GLY A 163 -4.28 9.11 19.89
CA GLY A 163 -4.66 10.22 19.03
C GLY A 163 -6.16 10.46 19.03
N ASN A 164 -6.57 11.50 18.32
CA ASN A 164 -7.97 11.85 18.18
C ASN A 164 -8.72 10.80 17.35
N GLU A 165 -9.65 10.10 17.97
CA GLU A 165 -10.48 9.06 17.34
C GLU A 165 -11.45 9.60 16.28
N THR A 166 -11.68 10.91 16.22
CA THR A 166 -12.57 11.50 15.21
C THR A 166 -11.91 11.61 13.83
N ASP A 167 -10.57 11.51 13.76
CA ASP A 167 -9.87 11.36 12.48
C ASP A 167 -9.87 9.88 12.07
N TRP A 168 -10.83 9.54 11.20
CA TRP A 168 -10.97 8.20 10.64
C TRP A 168 -9.70 7.76 9.90
N ASN A 169 -9.08 8.64 9.11
CA ASN A 169 -7.92 8.30 8.31
C ASN A 169 -6.72 7.94 9.20
N THR A 170 -6.43 8.77 10.21
CA THR A 170 -5.35 8.47 11.16
C THR A 170 -5.64 7.21 11.96
N SER A 171 -6.90 6.96 12.34
CA SER A 171 -7.29 5.77 13.10
C SER A 171 -7.17 4.46 12.30
N VAL A 172 -7.57 4.48 11.02
CA VAL A 172 -7.38 3.34 10.10
C VAL A 172 -5.90 3.10 9.84
N LEU A 173 -5.14 4.17 9.59
CA LEU A 173 -3.71 4.05 9.34
C LEU A 173 -2.96 3.50 10.57
N ARG A 174 -3.31 3.93 11.78
CA ARG A 174 -2.75 3.37 13.01
C ARG A 174 -3.02 1.87 13.12
N SER A 175 -4.25 1.45 12.87
CA SER A 175 -4.68 0.06 12.99
C SER A 175 -4.00 -0.88 11.97
N THR A 176 -3.56 -0.34 10.84
CA THR A 176 -2.91 -1.09 9.76
C THR A 176 -1.39 -1.02 9.81
N LEU A 177 -0.82 0.16 10.07
CA LEU A 177 0.63 0.38 10.13
C LEU A 177 1.27 -0.22 11.38
N PHE A 178 0.63 -0.14 12.54
CA PHE A 178 1.30 -0.44 13.81
C PHE A 178 1.67 -1.90 14.02
N PRO A 179 0.88 -2.90 13.57
CA PRO A 179 1.33 -4.28 13.51
C PRO A 179 2.63 -4.43 12.73
N TYR A 180 2.77 -3.75 11.58
CA TYR A 180 4.03 -3.74 10.82
C TYR A 180 5.14 -2.97 11.53
N ALA A 181 4.82 -1.88 12.21
CA ALA A 181 5.81 -1.15 12.99
C ALA A 181 6.44 -2.05 14.06
N VAL A 182 5.62 -2.82 14.78
CA VAL A 182 6.08 -3.79 15.77
C VAL A 182 6.84 -4.95 15.11
N LEU A 183 6.28 -5.55 14.06
CA LEU A 183 6.90 -6.67 13.33
C LEU A 183 8.31 -6.31 12.83
N PHE A 184 8.47 -5.10 12.31
CA PHE A 184 9.75 -4.61 11.76
C PHE A 184 10.59 -3.81 12.78
N ASN A 185 10.20 -3.82 14.06
CA ASN A 185 10.87 -3.12 15.15
C ASN A 185 11.21 -1.65 14.80
N ILE A 186 10.22 -0.92 14.30
CA ILE A 186 10.34 0.47 13.89
C ILE A 186 10.44 1.36 15.13
N ASP A 187 11.52 2.11 15.26
CA ASP A 187 11.78 3.05 16.37
C ASP A 187 11.53 2.41 17.75
N ASN A 188 10.61 2.95 18.57
CA ASN A 188 10.24 2.41 19.88
C ASN A 188 8.93 1.60 19.87
N SER A 189 8.46 1.14 18.71
CA SER A 189 7.16 0.47 18.56
C SER A 189 6.97 -0.74 19.47
N THR A 190 7.95 -1.63 19.56
CA THR A 190 7.88 -2.83 20.40
C THR A 190 7.71 -2.48 21.88
N SER A 191 8.50 -1.53 22.40
CA SER A 191 8.43 -1.14 23.81
C SER A 191 7.13 -0.38 24.12
N GLN A 192 6.64 0.43 23.19
CA GLN A 192 5.33 1.09 23.31
C GLN A 192 4.18 0.08 23.31
N ALA A 193 4.20 -0.91 22.41
CA ALA A 193 3.20 -1.97 22.36
C ALA A 193 3.13 -2.74 23.69
N VAL A 194 4.28 -3.14 24.24
CA VAL A 194 4.36 -3.82 25.55
C VAL A 194 3.83 -2.93 26.68
N ASN A 195 4.18 -1.65 26.69
CA ASN A 195 3.68 -0.70 27.69
C ASN A 195 2.15 -0.59 27.63
N LEU A 196 1.59 -0.39 26.44
CA LEU A 196 0.14 -0.27 26.24
C LEU A 196 -0.61 -1.55 26.57
N PHE A 197 -0.03 -2.72 26.27
CA PHE A 197 -0.58 -4.00 26.68
C PHE A 197 -0.63 -4.13 28.21
N ASN A 198 0.45 -3.76 28.92
CA ASN A 198 0.46 -3.78 30.38
C ASN A 198 -0.55 -2.80 30.98
N GLN A 199 -0.73 -1.62 30.37
CA GLN A 199 -1.77 -0.67 30.76
C GLN A 199 -3.17 -1.24 30.53
N LEU A 200 -3.42 -1.90 29.40
CA LEU A 200 -4.69 -2.58 29.13
C LEU A 200 -5.00 -3.62 30.22
N VAL A 201 -4.05 -4.51 30.52
CA VAL A 201 -4.21 -5.54 31.56
C VAL A 201 -4.53 -4.90 32.91
N SER A 202 -3.82 -3.84 33.27
CA SER A 202 -4.05 -3.11 34.52
C SER A 202 -5.42 -2.42 34.55
N ASN A 203 -5.77 -1.65 33.52
CA ASN A 203 -7.01 -0.87 33.44
C ASN A 203 -8.26 -1.76 33.37
N CYS A 204 -8.14 -2.92 32.73
CA CYS A 204 -9.23 -3.87 32.57
C CYS A 204 -9.28 -4.92 33.69
N THR A 205 -8.59 -4.71 34.82
CA THR A 205 -8.67 -5.63 35.96
C THR A 205 -10.12 -5.74 36.44
N GLY A 206 -10.66 -6.96 36.47
CA GLY A 206 -12.04 -7.22 36.90
C GLY A 206 -13.11 -7.07 35.80
N TRP A 207 -12.73 -6.68 34.58
CA TRP A 207 -13.63 -6.71 33.44
C TRP A 207 -13.77 -8.14 32.91
N THR A 208 -15.02 -8.62 32.77
CA THR A 208 -15.33 -9.96 32.27
C THR A 208 -15.85 -9.95 30.82
N SER A 209 -16.17 -8.77 30.28
CA SER A 209 -16.57 -8.56 28.88
C SER A 209 -16.41 -7.09 28.47
N ASN A 210 -16.20 -6.84 27.18
CA ASN A 210 -16.18 -5.51 26.54
C ASN A 210 -15.05 -4.58 27.02
N TYR A 211 -13.82 -4.83 26.57
CA TYR A 211 -12.60 -4.08 26.94
C TYR A 211 -12.49 -2.67 26.32
N VAL A 212 -13.51 -2.22 25.59
CA VAL A 212 -13.48 -0.95 24.84
C VAL A 212 -13.29 0.26 25.75
N ASP A 213 -13.91 0.26 26.93
CA ASP A 213 -13.87 1.40 27.85
C ASP A 213 -12.56 1.50 28.66
N CYS A 214 -11.85 0.38 28.83
CA CYS A 214 -10.59 0.31 29.58
C CYS A 214 -9.34 0.23 28.67
N ASN A 215 -9.52 0.10 27.34
CA ASN A 215 -8.43 0.04 26.39
C ASN A 215 -7.81 1.43 26.14
N PRO A 216 -6.50 1.63 26.43
CA PRO A 216 -5.82 2.90 26.18
C PRO A 216 -5.66 3.21 24.68
N VAL A 217 -5.72 2.20 23.82
CA VAL A 217 -5.68 2.35 22.36
C VAL A 217 -7.08 2.14 21.82
N LYS A 218 -7.79 3.23 21.59
CA LYS A 218 -9.11 3.18 20.97
C LYS A 218 -8.93 3.06 19.46
N THR A 219 -8.86 1.82 19.00
CA THR A 219 -8.86 1.50 17.57
C THR A 219 -10.28 1.42 17.05
N ILE A 220 -10.53 1.96 15.86
CA ILE A 220 -11.69 1.54 15.08
C ILE A 220 -11.52 0.04 14.83
N PHE A 221 -12.47 -0.78 15.28
CA PHE A 221 -12.48 -2.23 15.01
C PHE A 221 -12.54 -2.45 13.50
N ILE A 222 -11.37 -2.56 12.87
CA ILE A 222 -11.23 -3.16 11.55
C ILE A 222 -10.77 -4.58 11.85
N TRP A 223 -11.59 -5.54 11.46
CA TRP A 223 -11.35 -6.97 11.61
C TRP A 223 -10.09 -7.38 10.85
N TYR A 224 -8.92 -7.13 11.44
CA TYR A 224 -7.68 -7.76 11.00
C TYR A 224 -7.46 -8.99 11.86
N ASP A 225 -7.29 -10.10 11.17
CA ASP A 225 -6.97 -11.39 11.75
C ASP A 225 -5.60 -11.29 12.45
N TRP A 226 -5.61 -11.26 13.79
CA TRP A 226 -4.40 -11.18 14.62
C TRP A 226 -3.59 -12.48 14.63
N SER A 227 -4.00 -13.51 13.87
CA SER A 227 -3.22 -14.75 13.68
C SER A 227 -1.83 -14.55 13.07
N MET A 228 -1.46 -13.32 12.70
CA MET A 228 -0.15 -12.98 12.13
C MET A 228 0.88 -12.42 13.13
N VAL A 229 0.54 -12.30 14.42
CA VAL A 229 1.47 -11.81 15.48
C VAL A 229 1.97 -12.96 16.38
N LEU A 230 1.61 -14.21 16.08
CA LEU A 230 2.07 -15.40 16.83
C LEU A 230 2.67 -16.45 15.89
#